data_AF-A0A8B8F0Y6-F1
#
_entry.id   AF-A0A8B8F0Y6-F1
#
_cell.length_a   1.000
_cell.length_b   1.000
_cell.length_c   1.000
_cell.angle_alpha   90.00
_cell.angle_beta   90.00
_cell.angle_gamma   90.00
#
_symmetry.space_group_name_H-M   'P 1'
#
loop_
_entity.id
_entity.type
_entity.pdbx_description
1 polymer ?
#
loop_
_entity_poly.entity_id
_entity_poly.type
_entity_poly.pdbx_seq_one_letter_code
_entity_poly.pdbx_strand_id
1 'polypeptide(L)'
;MDVVSVIAVFQLLRAASGFSSGAPQDFCQYENLQDRNVKMVPGHRGTEAMNTQNPAGYRIIVGPEDSNGGRRVTLKADPGDYFRGFFIQATRANYALDRGDRPAYGTFRPADTNSQARRCRSAVGKVGGITHTGNNNKTEISFDWEPPRGCDLGDIQFVATVVRAYSEYWVDVRSDVIKPSGFIGDRGLLCQLYVNPYSKILQRRVLSALRNIQTMQQRRGTGSGSLATQG
;
A
#
# COMPACT_ATOMS: atom_id res chain seq x y z
N MET A 1 62.39 -26.52 1.31
CA MET A 1 61.87 -25.14 1.17
C MET A 1 60.38 -25.29 0.94
N ASP A 2 59.62 -25.41 2.02
CA ASP A 2 58.18 -25.70 1.95
C ASP A 2 57.40 -24.38 1.96
N VAL A 3 56.76 -24.08 0.84
CA VAL A 3 55.95 -22.88 0.67
C VAL A 3 54.54 -23.19 1.14
N VAL A 4 54.22 -22.79 2.37
CA VAL A 4 52.87 -22.88 2.95
C VAL A 4 51.95 -21.91 2.19
N SER A 5 50.99 -22.45 1.45
CA SER A 5 49.94 -21.67 0.78
C SER A 5 48.90 -21.20 1.79
N VAL A 6 48.88 -19.89 2.06
CA VAL A 6 47.84 -19.25 2.87
C VAL A 6 46.63 -18.96 1.97
N ILE A 7 45.58 -19.76 2.10
CA ILE A 7 44.30 -19.50 1.43
C ILE A 7 43.58 -18.42 2.22
N ALA A 8 43.60 -17.19 1.71
CA ALA A 8 42.80 -16.08 2.25
C ALA A 8 41.33 -16.28 1.85
N VAL A 9 40.49 -16.68 2.81
CA VAL A 9 39.04 -16.75 2.63
C VAL A 9 38.48 -15.32 2.64
N PHE A 10 38.26 -14.74 1.46
CA PHE A 10 37.54 -13.48 1.30
C PHE A 10 36.07 -13.69 1.67
N GLN A 11 35.73 -13.41 2.93
CA GLN A 11 34.35 -13.23 3.37
C GLN A 11 33.75 -12.04 2.62
N LEU A 12 32.90 -12.31 1.64
CA LEU A 12 32.07 -11.30 0.99
C LEU A 12 31.10 -10.73 2.03
N LEU A 13 31.50 -9.62 2.67
CA LEU A 13 30.58 -8.75 3.39
C LEU A 13 29.58 -8.18 2.36
N ARG A 14 28.45 -8.88 2.20
CA ARG A 14 27.29 -8.32 1.53
C ARG A 14 26.83 -7.13 2.38
N ALA A 15 27.24 -5.93 1.99
CA ALA A 15 26.67 -4.70 2.49
C ALA A 15 25.15 -4.78 2.32
N ALA A 16 24.45 -4.99 3.43
CA ALA A 16 23.00 -4.96 3.46
C ALA A 16 22.58 -3.51 3.27
N SER A 17 22.17 -3.17 2.05
CA SER A 17 21.52 -1.91 1.74
C SER A 17 20.16 -1.85 2.44
N GLY A 18 20.17 -1.43 3.71
CA GLY A 18 18.97 -0.90 4.33
C GLY A 18 18.55 0.34 3.53
N PHE A 19 17.44 0.25 2.80
CA PHE A 19 16.97 1.34 1.97
C PHE A 19 16.63 2.54 2.86
N SER A 20 17.49 3.56 2.85
CA SER A 20 17.20 4.84 3.51
C SER A 20 16.00 5.56 2.89
N SER A 21 15.57 5.12 1.70
CA SER A 21 14.58 5.75 0.83
C SER A 21 13.19 5.11 0.87
N GLY A 22 12.86 4.33 1.91
CA GLY A 22 11.55 3.70 2.05
C GLY A 22 11.46 2.29 1.49
N ALA A 23 10.28 1.68 1.65
CA ALA A 23 9.95 0.40 1.02
C ALA A 23 10.18 0.49 -0.51
N PRO A 24 10.75 -0.52 -1.17
CA PRO A 24 10.87 -0.57 -2.63
C PRO A 24 9.53 -0.39 -3.36
N GLN A 25 9.57 0.01 -4.64
CA GLN A 25 8.35 0.22 -5.43
C GLN A 25 7.53 -1.07 -5.63
N ASP A 26 8.22 -2.20 -5.64
CA ASP A 26 7.69 -3.55 -5.77
C ASP A 26 7.38 -4.21 -4.42
N PHE A 27 7.62 -3.55 -3.27
CA PHE A 27 7.38 -4.12 -1.94
C PHE A 27 5.96 -4.70 -1.75
N CYS A 28 4.99 -4.13 -2.46
CA CYS A 28 3.61 -4.61 -2.51
C CYS A 28 3.09 -4.83 -3.95
N GLN A 29 3.99 -4.88 -4.95
CA GLN A 29 3.67 -5.32 -6.30
C GLN A 29 4.22 -6.72 -6.51
N TYR A 30 3.42 -7.61 -7.08
CA TYR A 30 3.82 -8.99 -7.34
C TYR A 30 3.00 -9.51 -8.50
N GLU A 31 3.62 -10.31 -9.35
CA GLU A 31 2.93 -10.95 -10.47
C GLU A 31 1.98 -12.03 -9.96
N ASN A 32 2.44 -12.81 -8.97
CA ASN A 32 1.72 -13.92 -8.35
C ASN A 32 1.53 -13.69 -6.86
N LEU A 33 0.38 -14.13 -6.33
CA LEU A 33 0.01 -13.98 -4.91
C LEU A 33 1.07 -14.53 -3.95
N GLN A 34 1.80 -15.55 -4.39
CA GLN A 34 2.85 -16.23 -3.65
C GLN A 34 4.10 -15.37 -3.42
N ASP A 35 4.37 -14.41 -4.31
CA ASP A 35 5.58 -13.58 -4.26
C ASP A 35 5.38 -12.30 -3.43
N ARG A 36 4.17 -12.10 -2.89
CA ARG A 36 3.84 -10.93 -2.09
C ARG A 36 4.51 -11.00 -0.72
N ASN A 37 5.08 -9.88 -0.30
CA ASN A 37 5.40 -9.65 1.12
C ASN A 37 4.11 -9.41 1.95
N VAL A 38 3.36 -10.48 2.20
CA VAL A 38 2.06 -10.46 2.90
C VAL A 38 2.21 -9.97 4.34
N LYS A 39 3.29 -10.39 4.99
CA LYS A 39 3.61 -10.12 6.40
C LYS A 39 4.07 -8.68 6.65
N MET A 40 4.26 -7.88 5.60
CA MET A 40 4.78 -6.50 5.68
C MET A 40 6.12 -6.41 6.45
N VAL A 41 6.92 -7.48 6.46
CA VAL A 41 8.20 -7.53 7.15
C VAL A 41 9.23 -6.72 6.34
N PRO A 42 10.00 -5.81 6.95
CA PRO A 42 11.04 -5.08 6.22
C PRO A 42 12.11 -6.06 5.70
N GLY A 43 12.85 -5.67 4.65
CA GLY A 43 13.93 -6.50 4.07
C GLY A 43 15.17 -6.66 4.96
N HIS A 44 15.03 -6.55 6.28
CA HIS A 44 16.11 -6.67 7.24
C HIS A 44 16.47 -8.14 7.43
N ARG A 45 17.71 -8.50 7.08
CA ARG A 45 18.18 -9.89 7.15
C ARG A 45 18.57 -10.27 8.57
N GLY A 46 18.21 -11.48 8.99
CA GLY A 46 18.62 -12.07 10.26
C GLY A 46 17.94 -11.44 11.47
N THR A 47 16.77 -10.81 11.28
CA THR A 47 16.01 -10.15 12.35
C THR A 47 14.56 -10.57 12.28
N GLU A 48 13.88 -10.54 13.42
CA GLU A 48 12.45 -10.79 13.53
C GLU A 48 11.74 -9.56 14.10
N ALA A 49 10.44 -9.48 13.87
CA ALA A 49 9.64 -8.42 14.44
C ALA A 49 9.63 -8.54 15.97
N MET A 50 9.60 -7.39 16.63
CA MET A 50 9.35 -7.31 18.07
C MET A 50 7.97 -7.89 18.39
N ASN A 51 7.81 -8.44 19.59
CA ASN A 51 6.55 -9.05 20.03
C ASN A 51 5.38 -8.06 19.85
N THR A 52 4.42 -8.46 19.01
CA THR A 52 3.32 -7.61 18.51
C THR A 52 2.14 -7.48 19.47
N GLN A 53 2.17 -8.17 20.63
CA GLN A 53 1.09 -8.05 21.63
C GLN A 53 0.94 -6.63 22.18
N ASN A 54 1.93 -5.76 21.99
CA ASN A 54 1.81 -4.32 22.22
C ASN A 54 2.75 -3.57 21.24
N PRO A 55 2.25 -2.92 20.17
CA PRO A 55 3.10 -2.11 19.32
C PRO A 55 3.72 -1.00 20.18
N ALA A 56 5.05 -0.97 20.29
CA ALA A 56 5.77 -0.18 21.31
C ALA A 56 5.50 1.34 21.22
N GLY A 57 4.39 1.78 21.79
CA GLY A 57 4.01 3.18 21.79
C GLY A 57 3.81 3.78 20.41
N TYR A 58 3.33 3.01 19.42
CA TYR A 58 2.99 3.52 18.10
C TYR A 58 1.50 3.35 17.83
N ARG A 59 0.84 4.43 17.42
CA ARG A 59 -0.60 4.44 17.16
C ARG A 59 -0.93 5.12 15.84
N ILE A 60 -1.92 4.56 15.15
CA ILE A 60 -2.49 5.15 13.94
C ILE A 60 -3.80 5.82 14.32
N ILE A 61 -3.86 7.13 14.15
CA ILE A 61 -5.02 7.96 14.46
C ILE A 61 -5.70 8.30 13.14
N VAL A 62 -6.98 7.96 13.02
CA VAL A 62 -7.77 8.27 11.83
C VAL A 62 -8.68 9.47 12.12
N GLY A 63 -8.54 10.52 11.33
CA GLY A 63 -9.35 11.73 11.43
C GLY A 63 -10.80 11.53 10.96
N PRO A 64 -11.63 12.58 11.14
CA PRO A 64 -12.99 12.59 10.63
C PRO A 64 -13.01 12.46 9.10
N GLU A 65 -14.15 12.02 8.60
CA GLU A 65 -14.39 11.96 7.16
C GLU A 65 -14.67 13.36 6.59
N ASP A 66 -14.08 13.67 5.44
CA ASP A 66 -14.38 14.88 4.68
C ASP A 66 -15.57 14.66 3.72
N SER A 67 -15.98 15.73 3.02
CA SER A 67 -17.12 15.71 2.10
C SER A 67 -16.94 14.80 0.88
N ASN A 68 -15.72 14.34 0.59
CA ASN A 68 -15.41 13.41 -0.49
C ASN A 68 -15.20 11.97 0.00
N GLY A 69 -15.45 11.69 1.29
CA GLY A 69 -15.17 10.40 1.90
C GLY A 69 -13.70 10.21 2.30
N GLY A 70 -12.85 11.22 2.09
CA GLY A 70 -11.43 11.20 2.42
C GLY A 70 -11.18 11.40 3.90
N ARG A 71 -9.99 11.00 4.37
CA ARG A 71 -9.59 11.11 5.79
C ARG A 71 -8.11 11.48 5.90
N ARG A 72 -7.80 12.39 6.83
CA ARG A 72 -6.44 12.61 7.34
C ARG A 72 -6.09 11.47 8.28
N VAL A 73 -4.93 10.85 8.09
CA VAL A 73 -4.44 9.75 8.95
C VAL A 73 -3.04 10.10 9.45
N THR A 74 -2.80 9.82 10.73
CA THR A 74 -1.53 10.14 11.40
C THR A 74 -0.97 8.88 12.07
N LEU A 75 0.29 8.53 11.76
CA LEU A 75 1.06 7.57 12.55
C LEU A 75 1.87 8.38 13.58
N LYS A 76 1.75 8.03 14.86
CA LYS A 76 2.35 8.78 15.97
C LYS A 76 3.07 7.85 16.93
N ALA A 77 4.26 8.27 17.35
CA ALA A 77 5.01 7.70 18.47
C ALA A 77 4.55 8.30 19.79
N ASP A 78 4.72 7.54 20.87
CA ASP A 78 4.51 7.99 22.23
C ASP A 78 5.52 9.08 22.63
N PRO A 79 5.19 9.91 23.64
CA PRO A 79 6.08 10.97 24.10
C PRO A 79 7.47 10.43 24.46
N GLY A 80 8.51 11.02 23.88
CA GLY A 80 9.90 10.61 24.09
C GLY A 80 10.39 9.50 23.17
N ASP A 81 9.53 8.91 22.33
CA ASP A 81 9.94 7.92 21.32
C ASP A 81 9.91 8.49 19.88
N TYR A 82 10.44 7.71 18.95
CA TYR A 82 10.52 8.02 17.53
C TYR A 82 10.51 6.74 16.68
N PHE A 83 10.28 6.91 15.38
CA PHE A 83 10.51 5.90 14.36
C PHE A 83 11.32 6.51 13.21
N ARG A 84 12.02 5.66 12.46
CA ARG A 84 12.82 6.05 11.29
C ARG A 84 12.17 5.60 9.99
N GLY A 85 11.60 4.40 10.00
CA GLY A 85 10.92 3.83 8.86
C GLY A 85 9.48 3.44 9.17
N PHE A 86 8.65 3.44 8.14
CA PHE A 86 7.30 2.90 8.20
C PHE A 86 6.84 2.42 6.82
N PHE A 87 5.85 1.53 6.80
CA PHE A 87 5.03 1.22 5.64
C PHE A 87 3.58 0.97 6.09
N ILE A 88 2.61 1.65 5.49
CA ILE A 88 1.20 1.61 5.90
C ILE A 88 0.32 1.22 4.72
N GLN A 89 -0.70 0.38 4.96
CA GLN A 89 -1.77 0.06 4.01
C GLN A 89 -3.14 0.17 4.68
N ALA A 90 -4.18 0.42 3.90
CA ALA A 90 -5.57 0.25 4.32
C ALA A 90 -6.08 -1.08 3.78
N THR A 91 -6.71 -1.88 4.64
CA THR A 91 -7.18 -3.23 4.30
C THR A 91 -8.49 -3.54 5.02
N ARG A 92 -9.06 -4.73 4.81
CA ARG A 92 -10.28 -5.16 5.51
C ARG A 92 -10.01 -5.19 7.01
N ALA A 93 -10.97 -4.73 7.80
CA ALA A 93 -10.87 -4.78 9.25
C ALA A 93 -10.65 -6.21 9.75
N ASN A 94 -9.79 -6.37 10.77
CA ASN A 94 -9.48 -7.65 11.42
C ASN A 94 -8.99 -8.75 10.46
N TYR A 95 -8.49 -8.37 9.27
CA TYR A 95 -7.96 -9.34 8.32
C TYR A 95 -6.55 -9.77 8.73
N ALA A 96 -6.31 -11.08 8.75
CA ALA A 96 -5.02 -11.64 9.14
C ALA A 96 -3.89 -11.13 8.23
N LEU A 97 -2.77 -10.73 8.84
CA LEU A 97 -1.67 -10.04 8.17
C LEU A 97 -1.01 -10.90 7.09
N ASP A 98 -0.81 -12.19 7.39
CA ASP A 98 -0.10 -13.18 6.58
C ASP A 98 -0.92 -13.77 5.42
N ARG A 99 -2.17 -13.32 5.25
CA ARG A 99 -3.04 -13.78 4.17
C ARG A 99 -2.64 -13.18 2.82
N GLY A 100 -2.35 -14.08 1.87
CA GLY A 100 -2.02 -13.75 0.47
C GLY A 100 -3.04 -12.84 -0.20
N ASP A 101 -4.32 -13.11 0.03
CA ASP A 101 -5.47 -12.45 -0.57
C ASP A 101 -5.90 -11.16 0.16
N ARG A 102 -5.09 -10.64 1.09
CA ARG A 102 -5.37 -9.39 1.80
C ARG A 102 -5.34 -8.20 0.83
N PRO A 103 -6.47 -7.53 0.59
CA PRO A 103 -6.54 -6.41 -0.35
C PRO A 103 -5.89 -5.16 0.24
N ALA A 104 -5.44 -4.26 -0.63
CA ALA A 104 -5.03 -2.91 -0.28
C ALA A 104 -6.00 -1.90 -0.91
N TYR A 105 -6.40 -0.89 -0.14
CA TYR A 105 -7.48 0.02 -0.53
C TYR A 105 -7.04 1.47 -0.61
N GLY A 106 -7.63 2.18 -1.57
CA GLY A 106 -7.63 3.63 -1.63
C GLY A 106 -6.35 4.26 -2.15
N THR A 107 -6.37 5.59 -2.17
CA THR A 107 -5.28 6.45 -2.61
C THR A 107 -4.63 7.10 -1.42
N PHE A 108 -3.30 7.01 -1.32
CA PHE A 108 -2.50 7.64 -0.28
C PHE A 108 -1.80 8.86 -0.86
N ARG A 109 -1.94 10.02 -0.21
CA ARG A 109 -1.27 11.27 -0.58
C ARG A 109 -0.48 11.79 0.63
N PRO A 110 0.85 11.94 0.53
CA PRO A 110 1.65 12.53 1.61
C PRO A 110 1.12 13.92 1.98
N ALA A 111 1.01 14.19 3.29
CA ALA A 111 0.73 15.53 3.82
C ALA A 111 1.98 16.15 4.47
N ASP A 112 3.13 15.48 4.37
CA ASP A 112 4.43 15.90 4.87
C ASP A 112 5.56 15.52 3.90
N THR A 113 6.78 15.95 4.20
CA THR A 113 8.00 15.68 3.40
C THR A 113 8.69 14.36 3.78
N ASN A 114 8.24 13.72 4.86
CA ASN A 114 8.78 12.48 5.38
C ASN A 114 8.14 11.24 4.76
N SER A 115 7.11 11.43 3.93
CA SER A 115 6.24 10.38 3.42
C SER A 115 6.16 10.38 1.89
N GLN A 116 6.05 9.20 1.30
CA GLN A 116 5.85 9.01 -0.13
C GLN A 116 4.93 7.83 -0.42
N ALA A 117 4.08 7.98 -1.42
CA ALA A 117 3.16 6.93 -1.84
C ALA A 117 3.92 5.76 -2.47
N ARG A 118 3.39 4.54 -2.26
CA ARG A 118 3.81 3.33 -2.97
C ARG A 118 2.66 2.76 -3.76
N ARG A 119 2.94 2.49 -5.03
CA ARG A 119 2.02 1.74 -5.87
C ARG A 119 2.09 0.30 -5.41
N CYS A 120 1.03 -0.17 -4.80
CA CYS A 120 0.80 -1.61 -4.67
C CYS A 120 0.03 -2.08 -5.89
N ARG A 121 0.10 -3.38 -6.17
CA ARG A 121 -0.67 -3.94 -7.28
C ARG A 121 -2.14 -3.58 -7.07
N SER A 122 -2.69 -2.86 -8.03
CA SER A 122 -4.11 -2.56 -8.08
C SER A 122 -4.72 -3.23 -9.29
N ALA A 123 -5.86 -3.88 -9.09
CA ALA A 123 -6.68 -4.36 -10.18
C ALA A 123 -7.47 -3.20 -10.85
N VAL A 124 -7.64 -2.06 -10.15
CA VAL A 124 -8.26 -0.83 -10.67
C VAL A 124 -7.76 0.41 -9.92
N GLY A 125 -7.32 1.44 -10.65
CA GLY A 125 -6.88 2.71 -10.07
C GLY A 125 -5.45 2.70 -9.50
N LYS A 126 -5.01 3.87 -9.03
CA LYS A 126 -3.80 4.08 -8.20
C LYS A 126 -4.37 4.12 -6.77
N VAL A 127 -3.92 3.47 -5.69
CA VAL A 127 -2.62 3.29 -5.02
C VAL A 127 -2.79 2.11 -4.01
N GLY A 128 -1.82 1.79 -3.15
CA GLY A 128 -2.09 0.80 -2.07
C GLY A 128 -1.16 0.81 -0.84
N GLY A 129 -0.40 1.88 -0.64
CA GLY A 129 0.32 2.11 0.62
C GLY A 129 1.18 3.39 0.62
N ILE A 130 1.79 3.69 1.75
CA ILE A 130 2.67 4.85 1.95
C ILE A 130 3.88 4.45 2.81
N THR A 131 5.05 5.02 2.53
CA THR A 131 6.33 4.72 3.23
C THR A 131 7.11 6.00 3.50
N HIS A 132 8.11 5.91 4.38
CA HIS A 132 9.10 6.95 4.64
C HIS A 132 9.93 7.34 3.40
N THR A 133 10.42 8.58 3.36
CA THR A 133 11.38 9.10 2.35
C THR A 133 12.84 9.06 2.79
N GLY A 134 13.08 9.04 4.10
CA GLY A 134 14.40 9.13 4.73
C GLY A 134 14.45 8.38 6.06
N ASN A 135 15.66 8.13 6.59
CA ASN A 135 15.89 7.43 7.86
C ASN A 135 16.04 8.36 9.08
N ASN A 136 15.73 9.64 8.92
CA ASN A 136 15.67 10.61 10.02
C ASN A 136 14.64 10.19 11.08
N ASN A 137 14.87 10.59 12.33
CA ASN A 137 13.92 10.38 13.41
C ASN A 137 12.62 11.16 13.15
N LYS A 138 11.49 10.52 13.40
CA LYS A 138 10.14 11.06 13.25
C LYS A 138 9.34 10.71 14.50
N THR A 139 8.60 11.68 15.03
CA THR A 139 7.65 11.45 16.12
C THR A 139 6.23 11.27 15.57
N GLU A 140 5.94 11.85 14.42
CA GLU A 140 4.69 11.67 13.69
C GLU A 140 4.87 11.87 12.19
N ILE A 141 3.97 11.27 11.41
CA ILE A 141 3.75 11.54 9.99
C ILE A 141 2.26 11.62 9.72
N SER A 142 1.86 12.33 8.67
CA SER A 142 0.47 12.43 8.24
C SER A 142 0.30 12.27 6.74
N PHE A 143 -0.84 11.71 6.35
CA PHE A 143 -1.22 11.55 4.95
C PHE A 143 -2.73 11.64 4.79
N ASP A 144 -3.16 12.05 3.60
CA ASP A 144 -4.56 11.97 3.20
C ASP A 144 -4.81 10.60 2.55
N TRP A 145 -5.90 9.97 2.95
CA TRP A 145 -6.39 8.72 2.40
C TRP A 145 -7.77 8.93 1.76
N GLU A 146 -7.91 8.53 0.50
CA GLU A 146 -9.16 8.58 -0.23
C GLU A 146 -9.63 7.15 -0.55
N PRO A 147 -10.84 6.74 -0.13
CA PRO A 147 -11.37 5.43 -0.50
C PRO A 147 -11.64 5.37 -2.02
N PRO A 148 -11.64 4.16 -2.61
CA PRO A 148 -12.15 3.96 -3.96
C PRO A 148 -13.58 4.49 -4.10
N ARG A 149 -13.81 5.37 -5.08
CA ARG A 149 -15.14 5.94 -5.33
C ARG A 149 -16.11 4.87 -5.84
N GLY A 150 -17.37 4.98 -5.41
CA GLY A 150 -18.46 4.14 -5.92
C GLY A 150 -18.40 2.70 -5.44
N CYS A 151 -17.74 2.41 -4.32
CA CYS A 151 -17.68 1.08 -3.74
C CYS A 151 -17.81 1.11 -2.22
N ASP A 152 -18.74 0.32 -1.68
CA ASP A 152 -18.75 -0.03 -0.27
C ASP A 152 -17.73 -1.14 -0.03
N LEU A 153 -16.63 -0.78 0.63
CA LEU A 153 -15.56 -1.72 0.99
C LEU A 153 -15.85 -2.49 2.28
N GLY A 154 -16.94 -2.16 2.99
CA GLY A 154 -17.19 -2.59 4.35
C GLY A 154 -16.21 -1.94 5.34
N ASP A 155 -16.01 -2.61 6.46
CA ASP A 155 -15.13 -2.13 7.52
C ASP A 155 -13.65 -2.20 7.11
N ILE A 156 -12.93 -1.11 7.36
CA ILE A 156 -11.53 -0.90 6.96
C ILE A 156 -10.67 -0.65 8.18
N GLN A 157 -9.41 -1.07 8.10
CA GLN A 157 -8.40 -0.80 9.11
C GLN A 157 -7.07 -0.46 8.43
N PHE A 158 -6.36 0.52 8.98
CA PHE A 158 -4.98 0.78 8.60
C PHE A 158 -4.07 -0.16 9.36
N VAL A 159 -3.09 -0.72 8.67
CA VAL A 159 -2.08 -1.59 9.25
C VAL A 159 -0.70 -1.11 8.81
N ALA A 160 0.22 -1.09 9.75
CA ALA A 160 1.55 -0.55 9.57
C ALA A 160 2.65 -1.51 10.04
N THR A 161 3.78 -1.38 9.37
CA THR A 161 5.09 -1.74 9.89
C THR A 161 5.78 -0.46 10.32
N VAL A 162 6.35 -0.45 11.53
CA VAL A 162 7.07 0.68 12.11
C VAL A 162 8.47 0.23 12.48
N VAL A 163 9.48 0.97 12.05
CA VAL A 163 10.90 0.66 12.21
C VAL A 163 11.56 1.75 13.04
N ARG A 164 12.10 1.39 14.20
CA ARG A 164 12.94 2.28 15.01
C ARG A 164 14.42 2.14 14.66
N ALA A 165 14.88 0.89 14.56
CA ALA A 165 16.24 0.55 14.14
C ALA A 165 16.24 -0.71 13.24
N TYR A 166 17.39 -1.08 12.67
CA TYR A 166 17.50 -2.21 11.75
C TYR A 166 16.96 -3.53 12.36
N SER A 167 17.29 -3.80 13.61
CA SER A 167 16.81 -5.00 14.31
C SER A 167 15.63 -4.72 15.24
N GLU A 168 15.05 -3.52 15.21
CA GLU A 168 14.00 -3.08 16.12
C GLU A 168 12.82 -2.50 15.34
N TYR A 169 11.83 -3.36 15.10
CA TYR A 169 10.65 -3.02 14.31
C TYR A 169 9.43 -3.82 14.75
N TRP A 170 8.25 -3.24 14.54
CA TRP A 170 6.95 -3.85 14.83
C TRP A 170 6.18 -3.99 13.53
N VAL A 171 5.50 -5.11 13.38
CA VAL A 171 4.52 -5.35 12.33
C VAL A 171 3.14 -5.40 12.94
N ASP A 172 2.11 -5.31 12.10
CA ASP A 172 0.70 -5.38 12.52
C ASP A 172 0.24 -4.25 13.46
N VAL A 173 0.87 -3.08 13.40
CA VAL A 173 0.38 -1.90 14.12
C VAL A 173 -0.90 -1.42 13.47
N ARG A 174 -2.03 -1.50 14.17
CA ARG A 174 -3.38 -1.26 13.60
C ARG A 174 -4.00 0.04 14.11
N SER A 175 -4.79 0.68 13.25
CA SER A 175 -5.73 1.73 13.67
C SER A 175 -6.99 1.13 14.29
N ASP A 176 -7.84 1.99 14.85
CA ASP A 176 -9.25 1.67 15.03
C ASP A 176 -9.91 1.32 13.69
N VAL A 177 -10.97 0.52 13.75
CA VAL A 177 -11.78 0.18 12.59
C VAL A 177 -12.57 1.41 12.17
N ILE A 178 -12.52 1.72 10.88
CA ILE A 178 -13.35 2.75 10.27
C ILE A 178 -14.34 2.12 9.31
N LYS A 179 -15.51 2.75 9.22
CA LYS A 179 -16.49 2.46 8.18
C LYS A 179 -16.52 3.63 7.22
N PRO A 180 -15.84 3.54 6.07
CA PRO A 180 -15.92 4.58 5.05
C PRO A 180 -17.37 4.70 4.60
N SER A 181 -17.83 5.91 4.31
CA SER A 181 -19.12 6.09 3.64
C SER A 181 -19.06 5.46 2.25
N GLY A 182 -19.47 4.21 2.15
CA GLY A 182 -19.65 3.50 0.89
C GLY A 182 -20.85 4.05 0.11
N PHE A 183 -20.78 3.98 -1.21
CA PHE A 183 -21.92 4.25 -2.08
C PHE A 183 -23.06 3.26 -1.80
N ILE A 184 -24.28 3.77 -1.58
CA ILE A 184 -25.52 2.99 -1.48
C ILE A 184 -26.05 2.80 -2.91
N GLY A 185 -25.60 1.75 -3.60
CA GLY A 185 -26.11 1.37 -4.92
C GLY A 185 -25.34 0.20 -5.54
N ASP A 186 -25.81 -0.27 -6.69
CA ASP A 186 -25.45 -1.57 -7.25
C ASP A 186 -23.93 -1.81 -7.33
N ARG A 187 -23.49 -2.99 -6.86
CA ARG A 187 -22.09 -3.44 -6.88
C ARG A 187 -21.62 -3.64 -8.32
N GLY A 188 -21.31 -2.53 -8.98
CA GLY A 188 -20.70 -2.50 -10.29
C GLY A 188 -19.43 -3.35 -10.31
N LEU A 189 -19.08 -3.84 -11.50
CA LEU A 189 -18.00 -4.78 -11.70
C LEU A 189 -16.64 -4.30 -11.13
N LEU A 190 -16.42 -2.97 -11.11
CA LEU A 190 -15.24 -2.36 -10.49
C LEU A 190 -15.22 -2.51 -8.96
N CYS A 191 -16.37 -2.38 -8.29
CA CYS A 191 -16.47 -2.57 -6.85
C CYS A 191 -16.20 -4.03 -6.47
N GLN A 192 -16.75 -4.99 -7.23
CA GLN A 192 -16.45 -6.41 -7.04
C GLN A 192 -14.95 -6.68 -7.18
N LEU A 193 -14.28 -6.00 -8.11
CA LEU A 193 -12.84 -6.13 -8.31
C LEU A 193 -12.02 -5.48 -7.18
N TYR A 194 -12.49 -4.38 -6.56
CA TYR A 194 -11.87 -3.87 -5.34
C TYR A 194 -12.00 -4.85 -4.17
N VAL A 195 -13.16 -5.49 -4.01
CA VAL A 195 -13.37 -6.48 -2.96
C VAL A 195 -12.50 -7.71 -3.20
N ASN A 196 -12.44 -8.24 -4.42
CA ASN A 196 -11.63 -9.41 -4.75
C ASN A 196 -10.67 -9.13 -5.92
N PRO A 197 -9.55 -8.43 -5.66
CA PRO A 197 -8.64 -7.98 -6.70
C PRO A 197 -7.89 -9.12 -7.38
N TYR A 198 -7.93 -10.34 -6.84
CA TYR A 198 -7.23 -11.51 -7.38
C TYR A 198 -8.08 -12.38 -8.29
N SER A 199 -9.39 -12.15 -8.34
CA SER A 199 -10.26 -12.92 -9.22
C SER A 199 -9.93 -12.64 -10.69
N LYS A 200 -9.31 -13.62 -11.36
CA LYS A 200 -9.03 -13.57 -12.80
C LYS A 200 -10.29 -13.40 -13.63
N ILE A 201 -11.41 -13.95 -13.16
CA ILE A 201 -12.72 -13.79 -13.80
C ILE A 201 -13.17 -12.33 -13.75
N LEU A 202 -13.11 -11.70 -12.57
CA LEU A 202 -13.47 -10.28 -12.44
C LEU A 202 -12.54 -9.38 -13.25
N GLN A 203 -11.22 -9.61 -13.20
CA GLN A 203 -10.25 -8.89 -14.01
C GLN A 203 -10.58 -8.94 -15.51
N ARG A 204 -10.86 -10.14 -16.05
CA ARG A 204 -11.23 -10.32 -17.47
C ARG A 204 -12.52 -9.60 -17.82
N ARG A 205 -13.55 -9.71 -16.97
CA ARG A 205 -14.83 -9.02 -17.19
C ARG A 205 -14.64 -7.50 -17.21
N VAL A 206 -13.84 -6.93 -16.29
CA VAL A 206 -13.57 -5.49 -16.24
C VAL A 206 -12.86 -5.04 -17.51
N LEU A 207 -11.81 -5.76 -17.91
CA LEU A 207 -11.08 -5.45 -19.14
C LEU A 207 -11.97 -5.51 -20.39
N SER A 208 -12.87 -6.51 -20.48
CA SER A 208 -13.83 -6.61 -21.58
C SER A 208 -14.80 -5.42 -21.60
N ALA A 209 -15.35 -5.04 -20.44
CA ALA A 209 -16.24 -3.88 -20.34
C ALA A 209 -15.54 -2.57 -20.75
N LEU A 210 -14.30 -2.35 -20.29
CA LEU A 210 -13.50 -1.17 -20.65
C LEU A 210 -13.21 -1.11 -22.15
N ARG A 211 -12.85 -2.24 -22.78
CA ARG A 211 -12.66 -2.32 -24.24
C ARG A 211 -13.93 -1.94 -25.00
N ASN A 212 -15.07 -2.48 -24.59
CA ASN A 212 -16.35 -2.18 -25.23
C ASN A 212 -16.70 -0.68 -25.13
N ILE A 213 -16.48 -0.06 -23.96
CA ILE A 213 -16.68 1.38 -23.75
C ILE A 213 -15.77 2.20 -24.67
N GLN A 214 -14.49 1.84 -24.76
CA GLN A 214 -13.53 2.53 -25.62
C GLN A 214 -13.94 2.44 -27.10
N THR A 215 -14.38 1.27 -27.56
CA THR A 215 -14.88 1.09 -28.93
C THR A 215 -16.14 1.93 -29.19
N MET A 216 -17.07 2.01 -28.23
CA MET A 216 -18.26 2.88 -28.35
C MET A 216 -17.89 4.37 -28.43
N GLN A 217 -16.93 4.82 -27.62
CA GLN A 217 -16.45 6.20 -27.65
C GLN A 217 -15.77 6.56 -28.98
N GLN A 218 -14.95 5.64 -29.52
CA GLN A 218 -14.31 5.83 -30.83
C GLN A 218 -15.35 5.97 -31.96
N ARG A 219 -16.38 5.12 -31.98
CA ARG A 219 -17.48 5.20 -32.97
C ARG A 219 -18.27 6.51 -32.89
N ARG A 220 -18.43 7.08 -31.68
CA ARG A 220 -19.09 8.39 -31.48
C ARG A 220 -18.21 9.56 -31.92
N GLY A 221 -16.89 9.47 -31.72
CA GLY A 221 -15.93 10.50 -32.16
C GLY A 221 -15.78 10.61 -33.68
N THR A 222 -15.94 9.51 -34.42
CA THR A 222 -15.88 9.51 -35.90
C THR A 222 -17.16 10.00 -36.58
N GLY A 223 -18.27 10.17 -35.85
CA GLY A 223 -19.57 10.57 -36.38
C GLY A 223 -19.85 12.08 -36.42
N SER A 224 -18.95 12.92 -35.89
CA SER A 224 -19.15 14.38 -35.80
C SER A 224 -18.42 15.19 -36.88
N GLY A 225 -17.82 14.52 -37.88
CA GLY A 225 -17.00 15.15 -38.93
C GLY A 225 -17.56 14.90 -40.34
N SER A 226 -18.81 15.26 -40.61
CA SER A 226 -19.28 15.49 -41.99
C SER A 226 -20.56 16.33 -41.99
N LEU A 227 -20.39 17.65 -41.92
CA LEU A 227 -21.38 18.64 -42.35
C LEU A 227 -20.58 19.87 -42.78
N ALA A 228 -19.88 19.72 -43.91
CA ALA A 228 -19.31 20.82 -44.66
C ALA A 228 -20.15 21.02 -45.93
N THR A 229 -20.86 22.15 -45.94
CA THR A 229 -21.17 23.02 -47.09
C THR A 229 -21.78 22.38 -48.34
N GLN A 230 -23.11 22.54 -48.48
CA GLN A 230 -23.71 22.97 -49.74
C GLN A 230 -24.58 24.21 -49.45
N GLY A 231 -24.30 25.31 -50.15
CA GLY A 231 -24.93 26.62 -49.99
C GLY A 231 -23.97 27.72 -50.43
#